data_AF-A0AB35IIF4-F1
#
_entry.id   AF-A0AB35IIF4-F1
#
_cell.length_a   1.000
_cell.length_b   1.000
_cell.length_c   1.000
_cell.angle_alpha   90.00
_cell.angle_beta   90.00
_cell.angle_gamma   90.00
#
_symmetry.space_group_name_H-M   'P 1'
#
loop_
_entity.id
_entity.type
_entity.pdbx_description
1 polymer ?
#
loop_
_entity_poly.entity_id
_entity_poly.type
_entity_poly.pdbx_seq_one_letter_code
_entity_poly.pdbx_strand_id
1 'polypeptide(L)' 'MQKDIFEDAVKLMRCYFISDLRILKKEVYEMLYIVGFKQYDIPNLQQFFAYVFDREISSYEDIEEFLWNESTL' A
#
# COMPACT_ATOMS: atom_id res chain seq x y z
N MET A 1 -18.44 -7.12 1.37
CA MET A 1 -17.10 -7.73 1.50
C MET A 1 -16.16 -6.58 1.76
N GLN A 2 -15.42 -6.60 2.86
CA GLN A 2 -14.42 -5.59 3.15
C GLN A 2 -13.31 -5.72 2.09
N LYS A 3 -12.86 -4.61 1.51
CA LYS A 3 -11.74 -4.64 0.56
C LYS A 3 -10.46 -4.97 1.32
N ASP A 4 -9.63 -5.81 0.74
CA ASP A 4 -8.32 -6.17 1.28
C ASP A 4 -7.23 -5.72 0.31
N ILE A 5 -6.39 -4.79 0.77
CA ILE A 5 -5.32 -4.22 -0.04
C ILE A 5 -4.26 -5.26 -0.42
N PHE A 6 -4.03 -6.30 0.38
CA PHE A 6 -3.08 -7.34 0.01
C PHE A 6 -3.57 -8.15 -1.19
N GLU A 7 -4.83 -8.55 -1.16
CA GLU A 7 -5.46 -9.31 -2.24
C GLU A 7 -5.49 -8.47 -3.53
N ASP A 8 -5.88 -7.20 -3.43
CA ASP A 8 -5.93 -6.29 -4.57
C ASP A 8 -4.53 -6.01 -5.12
N ALA A 9 -3.53 -5.77 -4.27
CA ALA A 9 -2.14 -5.53 -4.68
C ALA A 9 -1.58 -6.73 -5.46
N VAL A 10 -1.71 -7.95 -4.93
CA VAL A 10 -1.23 -9.16 -5.58
C VAL A 10 -1.90 -9.37 -6.95
N LYS A 11 -3.23 -9.16 -7.02
CA LYS A 11 -3.98 -9.31 -8.28
C LYS A 11 -3.60 -8.26 -9.31
N LEU A 12 -3.54 -6.99 -8.93
CA LEU A 12 -3.28 -5.88 -9.83
C LEU A 12 -1.84 -5.89 -10.35
N MET A 13 -0.90 -6.20 -9.48
CA MET A 13 0.52 -6.28 -9.82
C MET A 13 0.90 -7.63 -10.43
N ARG A 14 -0.06 -8.58 -10.50
CA ARG A 14 0.13 -9.95 -11.01
C ARG A 14 1.30 -10.66 -10.32
N CYS A 15 1.47 -10.43 -9.02
CA CYS A 15 2.48 -11.09 -8.21
C CYS A 15 2.09 -12.54 -7.96
N TYR A 16 3.09 -13.42 -7.86
CA TYR A 16 2.87 -14.80 -7.44
C TYR A 16 2.85 -14.92 -5.93
N PHE A 17 3.56 -14.02 -5.22
CA PHE A 17 3.66 -14.02 -3.76
C PHE A 17 3.53 -12.62 -3.16
N ILE A 18 2.97 -12.54 -1.94
CA ILE A 18 2.87 -11.28 -1.17
C ILE A 18 4.26 -10.68 -0.88
N SER A 19 5.29 -11.52 -0.75
CA SER A 19 6.67 -11.05 -0.53
C SER A 19 7.22 -10.20 -1.67
N ASP A 20 6.71 -10.37 -2.89
CA ASP A 20 7.15 -9.64 -4.07
C ASP A 20 6.85 -8.13 -3.93
N LEU A 21 5.79 -7.79 -3.20
CA LEU A 21 5.39 -6.41 -2.93
C LEU A 21 6.49 -5.61 -2.20
N ARG A 22 7.28 -6.28 -1.35
CA ARG A 22 8.40 -5.65 -0.63
C ARG A 22 9.59 -5.31 -1.54
N ILE A 23 9.67 -5.97 -2.68
CA ILE A 23 10.71 -5.74 -3.71
C ILE A 23 10.21 -4.68 -4.69
N LEU A 24 8.94 -4.77 -5.09
CA LEU A 24 8.29 -3.88 -6.05
C LEU A 24 7.66 -2.63 -5.40
N LYS A 25 8.36 -2.03 -4.43
CA LYS A 25 7.83 -0.89 -3.65
C LYS A 25 7.38 0.27 -4.54
N LYS A 26 8.14 0.54 -5.61
CA LYS A 26 7.82 1.60 -6.57
C LYS A 26 6.47 1.37 -7.24
N GLU A 27 6.25 0.17 -7.76
CA GLU A 27 5.01 -0.22 -8.40
C GLU A 27 3.85 -0.27 -7.41
N VAL A 28 4.10 -0.64 -6.14
CA VAL A 28 3.11 -0.56 -5.07
C VAL A 28 2.69 0.90 -4.83
N TYR A 29 3.61 1.87 -4.84
CA TYR A 29 3.26 3.29 -4.71
C TYR A 29 2.32 3.76 -5.82
N GLU A 30 2.66 3.47 -7.06
CA GLU A 30 1.84 3.84 -8.21
C GLU A 30 0.45 3.17 -8.12
N MET A 31 0.41 1.91 -7.69
CA MET A 31 -0.84 1.18 -7.45
C MET A 31 -1.69 1.85 -6.38
N LEU A 32 -1.13 2.23 -5.23
CA LEU A 32 -1.86 2.92 -4.14
C LEU A 32 -2.56 4.19 -4.62
N TYR A 33 -1.94 4.94 -5.53
CA TYR A 33 -2.52 6.13 -6.15
C TYR A 33 -3.69 5.78 -7.09
N ILE A 34 -3.53 4.76 -7.93
CA ILE A 34 -4.54 4.33 -8.91
C ILE A 34 -5.79 3.75 -8.22
N VAL A 35 -5.59 2.89 -7.21
CA VAL A 35 -6.72 2.22 -6.54
C VAL A 35 -7.46 3.11 -5.56
N GLY A 36 -6.85 4.22 -5.14
CA GLY A 36 -7.37 5.13 -4.13
C GLY A 36 -7.43 4.46 -2.75
N PHE A 37 -6.29 4.44 -2.04
CA PHE A 37 -6.11 3.73 -0.77
C PHE A 37 -7.13 4.06 0.33
N LYS A 38 -7.81 5.22 0.27
CA LYS A 38 -8.91 5.57 1.20
C LYS A 38 -10.15 4.66 1.12
N GLN A 39 -10.18 3.73 0.16
CA GLN A 39 -11.22 2.71 0.04
C GLN A 39 -10.99 1.49 0.97
N TYR A 40 -9.81 1.38 1.57
CA TYR A 40 -9.47 0.35 2.55
C TYR A 40 -9.51 0.94 3.96
N ASP A 41 -9.83 0.12 4.96
CA ASP A 41 -9.84 0.56 6.35
C ASP A 41 -8.44 0.70 6.92
N ILE A 42 -8.30 1.58 7.92
CA ILE A 42 -7.02 1.87 8.56
C ILE A 42 -6.30 0.61 9.09
N PRO A 43 -6.95 -0.34 9.78
CA PRO A 43 -6.27 -1.56 10.23
C PRO A 43 -5.66 -2.40 9.10
N ASN A 44 -6.33 -2.53 7.96
CA ASN A 44 -5.81 -3.24 6.80
C ASN A 44 -4.62 -2.50 6.18
N LEU A 45 -4.71 -1.17 6.07
CA LEU A 45 -3.61 -0.32 5.62
C LEU A 45 -2.41 -0.37 6.57
N GLN A 46 -2.64 -0.38 7.88
CA GLN A 46 -1.58 -0.50 8.89
C GLN A 46 -0.74 -1.76 8.69
N GLN A 47 -1.41 -2.91 8.52
CA GLN A 47 -0.73 -4.18 8.27
C GLN A 47 0.03 -4.15 6.94
N PHE A 48 -0.57 -3.56 5.90
CA PHE A 48 0.06 -3.43 4.60
C PHE A 48 1.31 -2.56 4.63
N PHE A 49 1.25 -1.41 5.29
CA PHE A 49 2.36 -0.48 5.38
C PHE A 49 3.50 -1.03 6.24
N ALA A 50 3.18 -1.66 7.36
CA ALA A 50 4.16 -2.34 8.18
C ALA A 50 4.85 -3.47 7.39
N TYR A 51 4.09 -4.23 6.59
CA TYR A 51 4.67 -5.35 5.84
C TYR A 51 5.48 -4.91 4.61
N VAL A 52 4.91 -4.05 3.77
CA VAL A 52 5.49 -3.68 2.46
C VAL A 52 6.59 -2.63 2.64
N PHE A 53 6.32 -1.62 3.46
CA PHE A 53 7.19 -0.45 3.59
C PHE A 53 8.03 -0.43 4.86
N ASP A 54 7.77 -1.35 5.81
CA ASP A 54 8.36 -1.31 7.16
C ASP A 54 8.05 0.02 7.88
N ARG A 55 6.79 0.46 7.74
CA ARG A 55 6.33 1.76 8.24
C ARG A 55 5.05 1.61 9.05
N GLU A 56 5.04 2.21 10.23
CA GLU A 56 3.83 2.38 11.03
C GLU A 56 3.04 3.62 10.56
N ILE A 57 1.72 3.47 10.49
CA ILE A 57 0.78 4.55 10.19
C ILE A 57 -0.37 4.50 11.20
N SER A 58 -1.00 5.63 11.46
CA SER A 58 -2.15 5.76 12.36
C SER A 58 -3.36 6.39 11.68
N SER A 59 -3.18 7.12 10.58
CA SER A 59 -4.26 7.75 9.84
C SER A 59 -4.03 7.77 8.33
N TYR A 60 -5.02 8.27 7.57
CA TYR A 60 -4.87 8.46 6.12
C TYR A 60 -3.89 9.59 5.79
N GLU A 61 -3.79 10.60 6.67
CA GLU A 61 -2.87 11.72 6.51
C GLU A 61 -1.41 11.25 6.55
N ASP A 62 -1.06 10.28 7.42
CA ASP A 62 0.28 9.69 7.44
C ASP A 62 0.65 9.03 6.10
N ILE A 63 -0.34 8.42 5.44
CA ILE A 63 -0.17 7.81 4.11
C ILE A 63 0.03 8.90 3.05
N GLU A 64 -0.77 9.98 3.08
CA GLU A 64 -0.63 11.10 2.15
C GLU A 64 0.74 11.77 2.28
N GLU A 65 1.20 12.01 3.51
CA GLU A 65 2.53 12.57 3.77
C GLU A 65 3.63 11.65 3.25
N PHE A 66 3.51 10.34 3.47
CA PHE A 66 4.46 9.37 2.98
C PHE A 66 4.52 9.33 1.45
N LEU A 67 3.37 9.24 0.78
CA LEU A 67 3.31 9.22 -0.69
C LEU A 67 3.80 10.53 -1.30
N TRP A 68 3.53 11.66 -0.65
CA TRP A 68 4.05 12.96 -1.06
C TRP A 68 5.58 12.99 -1.01
N ASN A 69 6.18 12.58 0.12
CA ASN A 69 7.64 12.57 0.28
C ASN A 69 8.34 11.65 -0.74
N GLU A 70 7.79 10.46 -0.98
CA GLU A 70 8.35 9.51 -1.94
C GLU A 70 8.20 9.97 -3.41
N SER A 71 7.18 10.79 -3.72
CA SER A 71 7.01 11.38 -5.05
C SER A 71 8.02 12.48 -5.39
N THR A 72 8.77 12.96 -4.40
CA THR A 72 9.78 14.03 -4.54
C THR A 72 11.23 13.52 -4.60
N LEU A 73 11.43 12.20 -4.53
CA LEU A 73 12.71 11.50 -4.67
C LEU A 73 12.92 11.00 -6.11
#